data_AF-A0A7C5F8Y8-F1
#
_entry.id   AF-A0A7C5F8Y8-F1
#
_cell.length_a   1.000
_cell.length_b   1.000
_cell.length_c   1.000
_cell.angle_alpha   90.00
_cell.angle_beta   90.00
_cell.angle_gamma   90.00
#
_symmetry.space_group_name_H-M   'P 1'
#
loop_
_entity.id
_entity.type
_entity.pdbx_description
1 polymer ?
#
loop_
_entity_poly.entity_id
_entity_poly.type
_entity_poly.pdbx_seq_one_letter_code
_entity_poly.pdbx_strand_id
1 'polypeptide(L)' 'MGINTAVDPRTIVVNVVLPNKEELIVGARVPEDSRIVRGGQAARLDDVKVGETATITYLRTADGLIARSIHLR' A
#
# COMPACT_ATOMS: atom_id res chain seq x y z
N MET A 1 5.86 -6.96 2.87
CA MET A 1 5.59 -5.60 2.38
C MET A 1 6.88 -4.81 2.35
N GLY A 2 7.12 -4.04 1.29
CA GLY A 2 8.27 -3.15 1.14
C GLY A 2 7.80 -1.77 0.67
N ILE A 3 8.54 -0.73 1.03
CA ILE A 3 8.18 0.66 0.76
C ILE A 3 9.40 1.34 0.18
N ASN A 4 9.20 2.08 -0.91
CA ASN A 4 10.23 2.95 -1.45
C ASN A 4 9.71 4.39 -1.45
N THR A 5 10.14 5.15 -0.44
CA THR A 5 9.75 6.55 -0.24
C THR A 5 10.65 7.53 -0.99
N ALA A 6 11.76 7.06 -1.57
CA ALA A 6 12.71 7.85 -2.33
C ALA A 6 12.34 7.99 -3.83
N VAL A 7 11.31 7.28 -4.28
CA VAL A 7 10.81 7.32 -5.66
C VAL A 7 9.59 8.23 -5.73
N ASP A 8 9.52 9.08 -6.74
CA ASP A 8 8.38 9.94 -7.05
C ASP A 8 7.63 9.38 -8.28
N PRO A 9 6.33 9.02 -8.17
CA PRO A 9 5.49 9.10 -6.98
C PRO A 9 5.79 7.98 -5.96
N ARG A 10 5.62 8.31 -4.67
CA ARG A 10 5.82 7.36 -3.57
C ARG A 10 5.04 6.08 -3.85
N THR A 11 5.70 4.93 -3.73
CA THR A 11 5.10 3.65 -4.12
C THR A 11 5.17 2.65 -2.96
N ILE A 12 4.06 1.96 -2.71
CA ILE A 12 3.99 0.84 -1.77
C ILE A 12 3.92 -0.46 -2.54
N VAL A 13 4.70 -1.45 -2.11
CA VAL A 13 4.70 -2.80 -2.70
C VAL A 13 4.29 -3.81 -1.65
N VAL A 14 3.17 -4.48 -1.89
CA VAL A 14 2.64 -5.53 -1.00
C VAL A 14 2.69 -6.85 -1.74
N ASN A 15 3.26 -7.87 -1.08
CA ASN A 15 3.09 -9.25 -1.53
C ASN A 15 1.83 -9.79 -0.86
N VAL A 16 0.85 -10.21 -1.67
CA VAL A 16 -0.43 -10.75 -1.22
C VAL A 16 -0.53 -12.19 -1.69
N VAL A 17 -0.83 -13.11 -0.79
CA VAL A 17 -1.17 -14.49 -1.17
C VAL A 17 -2.67 -14.56 -1.44
N LEU A 18 -3.03 -14.88 -2.67
CA LEU A 18 -4.43 -15.05 -3.10
C LEU A 18 -5.01 -16.36 -2.54
N PRO A 19 -6.35 -16.53 -2.51
CA PRO A 19 -6.99 -17.75 -2.02
C PRO A 19 -6.56 -19.04 -2.76
N ASN A 20 -6.12 -18.91 -4.00
CA ASN A 20 -5.56 -19.98 -4.83
C ASN A 20 -4.06 -20.27 -4.54
N LYS A 21 -3.48 -19.66 -3.51
CA LYS A 21 -2.07 -19.73 -3.10
C LYS A 21 -1.07 -19.10 -4.08
N GLU A 22 -1.54 -18.32 -5.04
CA GLU A 22 -0.66 -17.52 -5.89
C GLU A 22 -0.16 -16.28 -5.15
N GLU A 23 1.12 -15.95 -5.33
CA GLU A 23 1.68 -14.69 -4.85
C GLU A 23 1.41 -13.59 -5.86
N LEU A 24 0.72 -12.54 -5.43
CA LEU A 24 0.47 -11.33 -6.19
C LEU A 24 1.25 -10.18 -5.58
N ILE A 25 2.21 -9.66 -6.35
CA ILE A 25 2.92 -8.43 -5.98
C ILE A 25 2.10 -7.24 -6.48
N VAL A 26 1.53 -6.48 -5.53
CA VAL A 26 0.75 -5.27 -5.80
C VAL A 26 1.63 -4.06 -5.54
N GLY A 27 2.04 -3.38 -6.60
CA GLY A 27 2.63 -2.04 -6.54
C GLY A 27 1.56 -0.98 -6.72
N ALA A 28 1.39 -0.08 -5.74
CA ALA A 28 0.42 1.02 -5.83
C ALA A 28 1.09 2.36 -5.56
N ARG A 29 0.78 3.36 -6.40
CA ARG A 29 1.18 4.75 -6.16
C ARG A 29 0.40 5.31 -4.98
N VAL A 30 1.08 6.02 -4.10
CA VAL A 30 0.53 6.63 -2.88
C VAL A 30 0.64 8.16 -3.01
N PRO A 31 -0.37 8.82 -3.62
CA PRO A 31 -0.42 10.28 -3.65
C PRO A 31 -0.61 10.87 -2.24
N GLU A 32 -0.26 12.15 -2.05
CA GLU A 32 -0.27 12.82 -0.74
C GLU A 32 -1.65 12.86 -0.07
N ASP A 33 -2.73 12.78 -0.85
CA ASP A 33 -4.11 12.75 -0.38
C ASP A 33 -4.59 11.35 0.04
N SER A 34 -3.72 10.33 -0.05
CA SER A 34 -4.03 8.97 0.37
C SER A 34 -4.30 8.90 1.87
N ARG A 35 -5.42 8.29 2.26
CA ARG A 35 -5.75 8.07 3.67
C ARG A 35 -5.03 6.83 4.20
N ILE A 36 -4.09 7.04 5.13
CA ILE A 36 -3.35 5.97 5.81
C ILE A 36 -3.73 5.97 7.29
N VAL A 37 -4.12 4.80 7.81
CA VAL A 37 -4.52 4.65 9.21
C VAL A 37 -3.91 3.41 9.87
N ARG A 38 -3.60 3.51 11.16
CA ARG A 38 -3.10 2.44 12.03
C ARG A 38 -3.98 2.37 13.28
N GLY A 39 -4.63 1.23 13.53
CA GLY A 39 -5.49 1.08 14.71
C GLY A 39 -6.58 2.16 14.85
N GLY A 40 -7.04 2.72 13.72
CA GLY A 40 -8.01 3.82 13.69
C GLY A 40 -7.43 5.24 13.77
N GLN A 41 -6.13 5.40 14.03
CA GLN A 41 -5.44 6.69 14.05
C GLN A 41 -4.79 7.00 12.69
N ALA A 42 -4.67 8.28 12.34
CA ALA A 42 -3.95 8.69 11.13
C ALA A 42 -2.46 8.31 11.25
N ALA A 43 -1.89 7.79 10.18
CA ALA A 43 -0.48 7.42 10.08
C ALA A 43 0.13 7.99 8.80
N ARG A 44 1.45 8.01 8.72
CA ARG A 44 2.20 8.37 7.51
C ARG A 44 2.72 7.13 6.82
N LEU A 45 3.01 7.24 5.53
CA LEU A 45 3.64 6.14 4.78
C LEU A 45 5.01 5.75 5.39
N ASP A 46 5.72 6.72 5.95
CA ASP A 46 7.03 6.52 6.59
C ASP A 46 6.93 5.76 7.93
N ASP A 47 5.74 5.69 8.53
CA ASP A 47 5.50 4.95 9.78
C ASP A 47 5.28 3.45 9.53
N VAL A 48 5.11 3.06 8.27
CA VAL A 48 4.82 1.69 7.87
C VAL A 48 6.12 0.89 7.85
N LYS A 49 6.14 -0.27 8.50
CA LYS A 49 7.35 -1.10 8.64
C LYS A 49 7.31 -2.34 7.75
N VAL A 50 8.49 -2.75 7.29
CA VAL A 50 8.66 -4.04 6.61
C VAL A 50 8.21 -5.16 7.55
N GLY A 51 7.34 -6.04 7.06
CA GLY A 51 6.74 -7.13 7.84
C GLY A 51 5.36 -6.81 8.43
N GLU A 52 4.90 -5.56 8.37
CA GLU A 52 3.53 -5.23 8.78
C GLU A 52 2.49 -5.78 7.79
N THR A 53 1.31 -6.10 8.34
CA THR A 53 0.16 -6.53 7.55
C THR A 53 -0.70 -5.30 7.23
N ALA A 54 -0.94 -5.05 5.95
CA ALA A 54 -1.76 -3.94 5.50
C ALA A 54 -2.90 -4.43 4.62
N THR A 55 -4.07 -3.79 4.75
CA THR A 55 -5.17 -3.90 3.77
C THR A 55 -5.17 -2.64 2.92
N ILE A 56 -5.05 -2.82 1.60
CA ILE A 56 -5.03 -1.72 0.63
C ILE A 56 -6.31 -1.74 -0.20
N THR A 57 -7.00 -0.62 -0.26
CA THR A 57 -8.00 -0.35 -1.29
C THR A 57 -7.35 0.48 -2.37
N TYR A 58 -7.45 0.03 -3.63
CA TYR A 58 -6.84 0.69 -4.77
C TYR A 58 -7.85 0.89 -5.91
N LEU A 59 -7.58 1.89 -6.74
CA LEU A 59 -8.23 2.11 -8.03
C LEU A 59 -7.34 1.55 -9.13
N ARG A 60 -7.91 0.75 -10.02
CA ARG A 60 -7.25 0.31 -11.25
C ARG A 60 -7.47 1.34 -12.35
N THR A 61 -6.40 1.87 -12.91
CA THR A 61 -6.40 2.79 -14.04
C THR A 61 -5.63 2.19 -15.22
N ALA A 62 -5.67 2.84 -16.38
CA ALA A 62 -4.86 2.44 -17.53
C ALA A 62 -3.35 2.50 -17.24
N ASP A 63 -2.93 3.41 -16.35
CA ASP A 63 -1.53 3.66 -16.00
C ASP A 63 -1.05 2.86 -14.78
N GLY A 64 -1.88 1.96 -14.25
CA GLY A 64 -1.55 1.07 -13.13
C GLY A 64 -2.54 1.13 -11.97
N LEU A 65 -2.02 0.97 -10.75
CA LEU A 65 -2.83 0.95 -9.53
C LEU A 65 -2.53 2.18 -8.67
N ILE A 66 -3.59 2.83 -8.20
CA ILE A 66 -3.52 4.00 -7.32
C ILE A 66 -4.12 3.62 -5.97
N ALA A 67 -3.34 3.72 -4.90
CA ALA A 67 -3.84 3.47 -3.55
C ALA A 67 -4.85 4.57 -3.16
N ARG A 68 -5.98 4.17 -2.59
CA ARG A 68 -7.03 5.07 -2.07
C ARG A 68 -7.02 5.08 -0.55
N SER A 69 -6.85 3.90 0.06
CA SER A 69 -6.71 3.77 1.51
C SER A 69 -5.78 2.62 1.87
N ILE A 70 -5.03 2.82 2.96
CA ILE A 70 -4.12 1.82 3.52
C ILE A 70 -4.46 1.70 5.01
N HIS A 71 -4.87 0.50 5.42
CA HIS A 71 -5.15 0.15 6.81
C HIS A 71 -4.06 -0.79 7.34
N LEU A 72 -3.28 -0.31 8.30
CA LEU A 72 -2.23 -1.08 8.97
C LEU A 72 -2.82 -1.82 10.17
N ARG A 73 -2.41 -3.09 10.34
CA ARG A 73 -2.72 -3.92 11.52
C ARG A 73 -1.49 -4.10 12.40
#